data_AF-A0A7W1F0L6-F1
#
_entry.id   AF-A0A7W1F0L6-F1
#
_cell.length_a   1.000
_cell.length_b   1.000
_cell.length_c   1.000
_cell.angle_alpha   90.00
_cell.angle_beta   90.00
_cell.angle_gamma   90.00
#
_symmetry.space_group_name_H-M   'P 1'
#
loop_
_entity.id
_entity.type
_entity.pdbx_description
1 polymer ?
#
loop_
_entity_poly.entity_id
_entity_poly.type
_entity_poly.pdbx_seq_one_letter_code
_entity_poly.pdbx_strand_id
1 'polypeptide(L)' 'LSAKEQGELRRIGERIQTSEKKLAELSARASDPKIASDADALHAACTALAKCQSDLDGLYVRWEELEARSR' A
#
# COMPACT_ATOMS: atom_id res chain seq x y z
N LEU A 1 -22.47 11.79 -1.86
CA LEU A 1 -21.91 10.64 -2.60
C LEU A 1 -23.01 9.77 -3.21
N SER A 2 -22.76 9.17 -4.37
CA SER A 2 -23.59 8.09 -4.92
C SER A 2 -23.33 6.75 -4.21
N ALA A 3 -24.26 5.79 -4.33
CA ALA A 3 -24.10 4.44 -3.75
C ALA A 3 -22.85 3.71 -4.29
N LYS A 4 -22.44 4.00 -5.54
CA LYS A 4 -21.22 3.45 -6.14
C LYS A 4 -19.97 3.96 -5.43
N GLU A 5 -19.93 5.26 -5.14
CA GLU A 5 -18.79 5.90 -4.48
C GLU A 5 -18.70 5.52 -3.00
N GLN A 6 -19.82 5.34 -2.31
CA GLN A 6 -19.82 4.79 -0.95
C GLN A 6 -19.26 3.35 -0.90
N GLY A 7 -19.60 2.53 -1.90
CA GLY A 7 -19.03 1.19 -2.03
C GLY A 7 -17.54 1.19 -2.42
N GLU A 8 -17.11 2.17 -3.22
CA GLU A 8 -15.70 2.40 -3.53
C GLU A 8 -14.91 2.79 -2.28
N LEU A 9 -15.40 3.77 -1.52
CA LEU A 9 -14.78 4.25 -0.29
C LEU A 9 -14.50 3.12 0.71
N ARG A 10 -15.50 2.25 0.96
CA ARG A 10 -15.34 1.09 1.84
C ARG A 10 -14.25 0.14 1.35
N ARG A 11 -14.26 -0.18 0.05
CA ARG A 11 -13.27 -1.08 -0.56
C ARG A 11 -11.86 -0.48 -0.54
N ILE A 12 -11.72 0.83 -0.72
CA ILE A 12 -10.43 1.50 -0.60
C ILE A 12 -9.92 1.38 0.84
N GLY A 13 -10.76 1.55 1.86
CA GLY A 13 -10.37 1.33 3.25
C GLY A 13 -9.86 -0.10 3.54
N GLU A 14 -10.54 -1.12 3.00
CA GLU A 14 -10.09 -2.52 3.10
C GLU A 14 -8.74 -2.76 2.39
N ARG A 15 -8.55 -2.13 1.21
CA ARG A 15 -7.31 -2.23 0.44
C ARG A 15 -6.15 -1.51 1.12
N ILE A 16 -6.38 -0.34 1.71
CA ILE A 16 -5.38 0.39 2.50
C ILE A 16 -4.83 -0.50 3.61
N GLN A 17 -5.71 -1.06 4.45
CA GLN A 17 -5.29 -1.95 5.56
C GLN A 17 -4.48 -3.16 5.06
N THR A 18 -4.86 -3.73 3.92
CA THR A 18 -4.16 -4.87 3.33
C THR A 18 -2.79 -4.46 2.80
N SER A 19 -2.71 -3.31 2.12
CA SER A 19 -1.46 -2.76 1.59
C SER A 19 -0.50 -2.32 2.70
N GLU A 20 -0.99 -1.76 3.80
CA GLU A 20 -0.18 -1.41 4.98
C GLU A 20 0.44 -2.65 5.62
N LYS A 21 -0.33 -3.73 5.80
CA LYS A 21 0.20 -5.02 6.30
C LYS A 21 1.29 -5.56 5.39
N LYS A 22 1.05 -5.54 4.07
CA LYS A 22 2.02 -6.00 3.07
C LYS A 22 3.29 -5.14 3.06
N LEU A 23 3.15 -3.82 3.21
CA LEU A 23 4.28 -2.90 3.31
C LEU A 23 5.16 -3.23 4.53
N ALA A 24 4.54 -3.48 5.68
CA ALA A 24 5.25 -3.89 6.89
C ALA A 24 6.00 -5.23 6.71
N GLU A 25 5.36 -6.22 6.10
CA GLU A 25 5.98 -7.52 5.79
C GLU A 25 7.17 -7.39 4.83
N LEU A 26 7.00 -6.61 3.76
CA LEU A 26 8.07 -6.35 2.78
C LEU A 26 9.23 -5.58 3.42
N SER A 27 8.94 -4.66 4.35
CA SER A 27 9.95 -3.87 5.06
C SER A 27 10.78 -4.75 6.00
N ALA A 28 10.11 -5.62 6.75
CA ALA A 28 10.76 -6.63 7.57
C ALA A 28 11.65 -7.56 6.73
N ARG A 29 11.17 -8.01 5.56
CA ARG A 29 11.94 -8.87 4.66
C ARG A 29 13.15 -8.16 4.05
N ALA A 30 13.02 -6.89 3.65
CA ALA A 30 14.15 -6.12 3.13
C ALA A 30 15.23 -5.87 4.18
N SER A 31 14.84 -5.83 5.46
CA SER A 31 15.75 -5.65 6.60
C SER A 31 16.33 -6.97 7.13
N ASP A 32 15.90 -8.13 6.61
CA ASP A 32 16.46 -9.43 6.97
C ASP A 32 17.93 -9.49 6.49
N PRO A 33 18.91 -9.76 7.37
CA PRO A 33 20.32 -9.86 6.99
C PRO A 33 20.61 -10.83 5.85
N LYS A 34 19.81 -11.91 5.71
CA LYS A 34 19.94 -12.88 4.61
C LYS A 34 19.54 -12.29 3.26
N ILE A 35 18.59 -11.37 3.26
CA ILE A 35 18.15 -10.65 2.05
C ILE A 35 19.09 -9.47 1.79
N ALA A 36 19.48 -8.73 2.83
CA ALA A 36 20.35 -7.56 2.70
C ALA A 36 21.78 -7.89 2.22
N SER A 37 22.23 -9.13 2.40
CA SER A 37 23.53 -9.62 1.92
C SER A 37 23.49 -10.18 0.49
N ASP A 38 22.31 -10.33 -0.10
CA ASP A 38 22.10 -10.77 -1.48
C ASP A 38 21.60 -9.56 -2.31
N ALA A 39 22.42 -9.09 -3.24
CA ALA A 39 22.14 -7.88 -4.00
C ALA A 39 20.87 -7.99 -4.86
N ASP A 40 20.62 -9.14 -5.47
CA ASP A 40 19.43 -9.37 -6.30
C ASP A 40 18.18 -9.48 -5.43
N ALA A 41 18.28 -10.20 -4.31
CA ALA A 41 17.18 -10.33 -3.36
C ALA A 41 16.83 -8.99 -2.71
N LEU A 42 17.82 -8.18 -2.33
CA LEU A 42 17.63 -6.84 -1.79
C LEU A 42 17.01 -5.90 -2.82
N HIS A 43 17.50 -5.91 -4.06
CA HIS A 43 16.92 -5.09 -5.13
C HIS A 43 15.45 -5.45 -5.39
N ALA A 44 15.13 -6.74 -5.43
CA ALA A 44 13.75 -7.21 -5.58
C ALA A 44 12.88 -6.78 -4.40
N ALA A 45 13.37 -6.88 -3.16
CA ALA A 45 12.65 -6.47 -1.96
C ALA A 45 12.39 -4.95 -1.94
N CYS A 46 13.40 -4.13 -2.27
CA CYS A 46 13.28 -2.68 -2.37
C CYS A 46 12.31 -2.26 -3.49
N THR A 47 12.33 -2.94 -4.63
CA THR A 47 11.41 -2.68 -5.75
C THR A 47 9.96 -3.00 -5.34
N ALA A 48 9.76 -4.14 -4.68
CA ALA A 48 8.44 -4.52 -4.16
C ALA A 48 7.93 -3.54 -3.10
N LEU A 49 8.81 -3.06 -2.21
CA LEU A 49 8.52 -2.02 -1.22
C LEU A 49 8.07 -0.71 -1.88
N ALA A 50 8.89 -0.19 -2.80
CA ALA A 50 8.60 1.06 -3.50
C ALA A 50 7.26 0.99 -4.25
N LYS A 51 6.98 -0.14 -4.90
CA LYS A 51 5.69 -0.38 -5.55
C LYS A 51 4.54 -0.39 -4.54
N CYS A 52 4.69 -1.13 -3.43
CA CYS A 52 3.65 -1.22 -2.40
C CYS A 52 3.35 0.14 -1.78
N GLN A 53 4.37 0.96 -1.54
CA GLN A 53 4.23 2.32 -1.04
C GLN A 53 3.49 3.20 -2.05
N SER A 54 3.91 3.21 -3.32
CA SER A 54 3.25 4.02 -4.35
C SER A 54 1.78 3.60 -4.58
N ASP A 55 1.48 2.31 -4.53
CA ASP A 55 0.12 1.80 -4.65
C ASP A 55 -0.73 2.23 -3.42
N LEU A 56 -0.14 2.25 -2.22
CA LEU A 56 -0.79 2.72 -0.99
C LEU A 56 -1.05 4.23 -1.00
N ASP A 57 -0.08 5.02 -1.44
CA ASP A 57 -0.22 6.48 -1.57
C ASP A 57 -1.37 6.83 -2.53
N GLY A 58 -1.47 6.14 -3.67
CA GLY A 58 -2.58 6.32 -4.61
C GLY A 58 -3.95 5.94 -4.03
N LEU A 59 -4.00 4.93 -3.15
CA LEU A 59 -5.23 4.58 -2.42
C LEU A 59 -5.62 5.67 -1.43
N TYR A 60 -4.67 6.25 -0.69
CA TYR A 60 -4.95 7.36 0.22
C TYR A 60 -5.44 8.60 -0.52
N VAL A 61 -4.79 9.00 -1.61
CA VAL A 61 -5.25 10.14 -2.44
C VAL A 61 -6.70 9.93 -2.86
N ARG A 62 -7.04 8.74 -3.38
CA ARG A 62 -8.41 8.46 -3.81
C ARG A 62 -9.40 8.40 -2.65
N TRP A 63 -8.99 7.87 -1.51
CA TRP A 63 -9.81 7.83 -0.30
C TRP A 63 -10.12 9.25 0.17
N GLU A 64 -9.12 10.12 0.26
CA GLU A 64 -9.25 11.52 0.68
C GLU A 64 -10.16 12.31 -0.28
N GLU A 65 -10.03 12.11 -1.59
CA GLU A 65 -10.94 12.70 -2.58
C GLU A 65 -12.41 12.31 -2.34
N LEU A 66 -12.67 11.03 -2.07
CA LEU A 66 -14.02 10.53 -1.83
C LEU A 66 -14.57 11.00 -0.48
N GLU A 67 -13.73 11.03 0.56
CA GLU A 67 -14.09 11.55 1.88
C GLU A 67 -14.37 13.05 1.86
N ALA A 68 -13.60 13.83 1.10
CA ALA A 68 -13.86 15.26 0.94
C ALA A 68 -15.22 15.53 0.28
N ARG A 69 -15.69 14.62 -0.58
CA ARG A 69 -17.00 14.66 -1.25
C ARG A 69 -18.12 13.97 -0.45
N SER A 70 -17.78 13.32 0.66
CA SER A 70 -18.72 12.65 1.58
C SER A 70 -19.22 13.58 2.68
N ARG A 71 -18.39 14.56 3.07
CA ARG A 71 -18.72 15.67 3.96
C ARG A 71 -19.61 16.72 3.28
#